data_AF-A0A536YKJ9-F1
#
_entry.id   AF-A0A536YKJ9-F1
#
_cell.length_a   1.000
_cell.length_b   1.000
_cell.length_c   1.000
_cell.angle_alpha   90.00
_cell.angle_beta   90.00
_cell.angle_gamma   90.00
#
_symmetry.space_group_name_H-M   'P 1'
#
loop_
_entity.id
_entity.type
_entity.pdbx_description
1 polymer ?
#
loop_
_entity_poly.entity_id
_entity_poly.type
_entity_poly.pdbx_seq_one_letter_code
_entity_poly.pdbx_strand_id
1 'polypeptide(L)'
;MHEQRAPTRNTLSALLGCPRCHTRLALTHDLQHTTHFTYFRCEFGHGRLTPFFQFLLEKNFVRPVTGAELAALKAKVKFVQCSNCGAPLDLAHDSACRYCGSPISILDPDAVAKTVAQLGQAQARLNTVDVDKLADALMTPAPADAMSPYRIGDLVMGGLAVVAALLVR
;
A
#
# COMPACT_ATOMS: atom_id res chain seq x y z
N MET A 1 5.50 -24.71 -4.36
CA MET A 1 6.73 -23.90 -4.46
C MET A 1 6.62 -23.04 -5.70
N HIS A 2 6.28 -21.75 -5.57
CA HIS A 2 6.29 -20.83 -6.71
C HIS A 2 7.73 -20.41 -6.97
N GLU A 3 8.39 -21.08 -7.91
CA GLU A 3 9.73 -20.70 -8.34
C GLU A 3 9.63 -19.42 -9.19
N GLN A 4 9.74 -18.26 -8.55
CA GLN A 4 9.82 -16.99 -9.26
C GLN A 4 11.19 -16.86 -9.93
N ARG A 5 11.28 -17.32 -11.18
CA ARG A 5 12.38 -16.95 -12.07
C ARG A 5 12.39 -15.43 -12.17
N ALA A 6 13.51 -14.79 -11.80
CA ALA A 6 13.63 -13.34 -11.89
C ALA A 6 13.33 -12.90 -13.33
N PRO A 7 12.20 -12.21 -13.58
CA PRO A 7 11.91 -11.70 -14.90
C PRO A 7 12.96 -10.64 -15.24
N THR A 8 13.29 -10.49 -16.52
CA THR A 8 14.09 -9.35 -17.00
C THR A 8 13.43 -8.07 -16.52
N ARG A 9 14.12 -7.34 -15.63
CA ARG A 9 13.67 -6.06 -15.10
C ARG A 9 13.78 -5.02 -16.23
N ASN A 10 12.72 -4.89 -17.02
CA ASN A 10 12.63 -3.83 -18.02
C ASN A 10 12.45 -2.49 -17.31
N THR A 11 13.19 -1.47 -17.77
CA THR A 11 12.99 -0.10 -17.32
C THR A 11 11.56 0.32 -17.60
N LEU A 12 10.88 0.92 -16.61
CA LEU A 12 9.60 1.59 -16.82
C LEU A 12 9.74 2.57 -17.99
N SER A 13 8.83 2.47 -18.96
CA SER A 13 8.82 3.37 -20.13
C SER A 13 8.85 4.83 -19.67
N ALA A 14 9.65 5.66 -20.33
CA ALA A 14 9.72 7.10 -20.06
C ALA A 14 8.37 7.82 -20.30
N LEU A 15 7.46 7.17 -21.04
CA LEU A 15 6.13 7.66 -21.38
C LEU A 15 5.09 6.64 -20.92
N LEU A 16 4.59 6.81 -19.70
CA LEU A 16 3.46 6.05 -19.17
C LEU A 16 2.17 6.80 -19.49
N GLY A 17 1.25 6.17 -20.21
CA GLY A 17 -0.08 6.72 -20.53
C GLY A 17 -1.18 6.14 -19.64
N CYS A 18 -2.21 6.92 -19.36
CA CYS A 18 -3.40 6.44 -18.67
C CYS A 18 -4.17 5.46 -19.58
N PRO A 19 -4.56 4.26 -19.09
CA PRO A 19 -5.31 3.29 -19.91
C PRO A 19 -6.74 3.75 -20.25
N ARG A 20 -7.25 4.81 -19.59
CA ARG A 20 -8.61 5.33 -19.80
C ARG A 20 -8.67 6.54 -20.74
N CYS A 21 -7.74 7.49 -20.62
CA CYS A 21 -7.74 8.72 -21.41
C CYS A 21 -6.50 8.92 -22.28
N HIS A 22 -5.55 7.97 -22.25
CA HIS A 22 -4.29 7.99 -23.00
C HIS A 22 -3.35 9.17 -22.71
N THR A 23 -3.74 10.11 -21.86
CA THR A 23 -2.89 11.20 -21.38
C THR A 23 -1.67 10.65 -20.64
N ARG A 24 -0.53 11.32 -20.80
CA ARG A 24 0.68 11.03 -20.02
C ARG A 24 0.37 11.13 -18.52
N LEU A 25 0.82 10.13 -17.76
CA LEU A 25 0.73 10.16 -16.32
C LEU A 25 1.77 11.12 -15.73
N ALA A 26 1.38 11.88 -14.72
CA ALA A 26 2.24 12.79 -13.99
C ALA A 26 2.97 12.05 -12.87
N LEU A 27 4.30 12.15 -12.83
CA LEU A 27 5.10 11.66 -11.70
C LEU A 27 4.77 12.50 -10.46
N THR A 28 4.32 11.82 -9.41
CA THR A 28 3.91 12.42 -8.13
C THR A 28 4.80 11.88 -7.02
N HIS A 29 5.20 12.76 -6.11
CA HIS A 29 5.95 12.43 -4.90
C HIS A 29 5.02 12.56 -3.71
N ASP A 30 5.09 11.62 -2.79
CA ASP A 30 4.20 11.55 -1.64
C ASP A 30 4.94 10.97 -0.44
N LEU A 31 4.35 11.11 0.74
CA LEU A 31 4.91 10.69 2.01
C LEU A 31 3.88 9.87 2.78
N GLN A 32 4.25 8.64 3.15
CA GLN A 32 3.47 7.84 4.08
C GLN A 32 4.30 7.58 5.33
N HIS A 33 3.79 8.01 6.50
CA HIS A 33 4.56 8.09 7.74
C HIS A 33 5.87 8.88 7.57
N THR A 34 7.01 8.20 7.48
CA THR A 34 8.35 8.79 7.27
C THR A 34 8.96 8.39 5.92
N THR A 35 8.24 7.61 5.13
CA THR A 35 8.74 7.03 3.88
C THR A 35 8.26 7.84 2.69
N HIS A 36 9.21 8.44 1.97
CA HIS A 36 8.96 9.08 0.69
C HIS A 36 8.82 8.02 -0.40
N PHE A 37 7.81 8.16 -1.25
CA PHE A 37 7.58 7.27 -2.38
C PHE A 37 7.03 8.06 -3.57
N THR A 38 7.05 7.42 -4.73
CA THR A 38 6.59 8.02 -5.99
C THR A 38 5.59 7.14 -6.70
N TYR A 39 4.66 7.76 -7.41
CA TYR A 39 3.69 7.07 -8.27
C TYR A 39 3.34 7.94 -9.48
N PHE A 40 2.69 7.35 -10.47
CA PHE A 40 2.26 8.03 -11.68
C PHE A 40 0.74 8.21 -11.64
N ARG A 41 0.25 9.45 -11.53
CA ARG A 41 -1.20 9.73 -11.47
C ARG A 41 -1.73 10.25 -12.79
N CYS A 42 -2.98 9.91 -13.09
CA CYS A 42 -3.72 10.58 -14.13
C CYS A 42 -4.27 11.90 -13.59
N GLU A 43 -3.98 13.02 -14.25
CA GLU A 43 -4.45 14.33 -13.81
C GLU A 43 -5.98 14.47 -13.88
N PHE A 44 -6.64 13.68 -14.74
CA PHE A 44 -8.09 13.58 -14.86
C PHE A 44 -8.76 12.67 -13.81
N GLY A 45 -8.01 12.14 -12.84
CA GLY A 45 -8.59 11.37 -11.73
C GLY A 45 -8.96 9.91 -12.05
N HIS A 46 -8.51 9.37 -13.19
CA HIS A 46 -8.78 7.98 -13.59
C HIS A 46 -8.09 6.90 -12.76
N GLY A 47 -7.13 7.29 -11.92
CA GLY A 47 -6.35 6.40 -11.05
C GLY A 47 -4.87 6.73 -11.02
N ARG A 48 -4.09 5.82 -10.41
CA ARG A 48 -2.63 5.90 -10.33
C ARG A 48 -1.99 4.55 -10.65
N LEU A 49 -0.80 4.61 -11.22
CA LEU A 49 0.12 3.48 -11.37
C LEU A 49 1.24 3.65 -10.33
N THR A 50 1.32 2.71 -9.40
CA THR A 50 2.42 2.66 -8.42
C THR A 50 3.36 1.51 -8.81
N PRO A 51 4.63 1.78 -9.17
CA PRO A 51 5.62 0.72 -9.36
C PRO A 51 5.69 -0.18 -8.14
N PHE A 52 5.90 -1.49 -8.34
CA PHE A 52 5.86 -2.46 -7.24
C PHE A 52 6.80 -2.08 -6.08
N PHE A 53 8.03 -1.64 -6.38
CA PHE A 53 8.97 -1.19 -5.36
C PHE A 53 8.45 0.03 -4.56
N GLN A 54 7.80 0.99 -5.24
CA GLN A 54 7.20 2.15 -4.59
C GLN A 54 6.00 1.77 -3.71
N PHE A 55 5.25 0.73 -4.10
CA PHE A 55 4.20 0.17 -3.25
C PHE A 55 4.77 -0.47 -1.98
N LEU A 56 5.90 -1.19 -2.09
CA LEU A 56 6.56 -1.76 -0.91
C LEU A 56 7.06 -0.66 0.05
N LEU A 57 7.58 0.45 -0.49
CA LEU A 57 7.92 1.63 0.30
C LEU A 57 6.68 2.26 0.95
N GLU A 58 5.61 2.49 0.18
CA GLU A 58 4.34 3.05 0.68
C GLU A 58 3.78 2.22 1.85
N LYS A 59 3.91 0.90 1.81
CA LYS A 59 3.44 -0.02 2.86
C LYS A 59 4.47 -0.30 3.96
N ASN A 60 5.63 0.35 3.92
CA ASN A 60 6.73 0.14 4.87
C ASN A 60 7.23 -1.31 4.94
N PHE A 61 7.07 -2.09 3.87
CA PHE A 61 7.71 -3.40 3.76
C PHE A 61 9.21 -3.29 3.47
N VAL A 62 9.60 -2.20 2.84
CA VAL A 62 10.97 -1.89 2.50
C VAL A 62 11.33 -0.56 3.15
N ARG A 63 12.53 -0.48 3.72
CA ARG A 63 13.08 0.75 4.30
C ARG A 63 14.49 1.03 3.78
N PRO A 64 14.91 2.30 3.76
CA PRO A 64 16.33 2.63 3.58
C PRO A 64 17.19 1.89 4.61
N VAL A 65 18.34 1.38 4.16
CA VAL A 65 19.31 0.76 5.06
C VAL A 65 19.95 1.81 5.97
N THR A 66 20.20 1.44 7.21
CA THR A 66 21.00 2.27 8.13
C THR A 66 22.46 2.32 7.68
N GLY A 67 23.23 3.30 8.16
CA GLY A 67 24.66 3.41 7.82
C GLY A 67 25.47 2.17 8.21
N ALA A 68 25.16 1.55 9.36
CA ALA A 68 25.82 0.34 9.82
C ALA A 68 25.47 -0.89 8.94
N GLU A 69 24.19 -1.05 8.58
CA GLU A 69 23.76 -2.10 7.65
C GLU A 69 24.37 -1.91 6.27
N LEU A 70 24.48 -0.67 5.79
CA LEU A 70 25.13 -0.35 4.53
C LEU A 70 26.63 -0.71 4.57
N ALA A 71 27.34 -0.38 5.65
CA ALA A 71 28.75 -0.76 5.81
C ALA A 71 28.94 -2.28 5.82
N ALA A 72 28.08 -3.01 6.54
CA ALA A 72 28.09 -4.47 6.55
C ALA A 72 27.79 -5.08 5.17
N LEU A 73 26.89 -4.45 4.40
CA LEU A 73 26.58 -4.86 3.03
C LEU A 73 27.76 -4.62 2.07
N LYS A 74 28.42 -3.44 2.18
CA LYS A 74 29.62 -3.09 1.41
C LYS A 74 30.77 -4.07 1.63
N ALA A 75 30.91 -4.60 2.85
CA ALA A 75 31.94 -5.57 3.18
C ALA A 75 31.72 -6.94 2.50
N LYS A 76 30.47 -7.27 2.13
CA LYS A 76 30.09 -8.58 1.57
C LYS A 76 29.92 -8.56 0.06
N VAL A 77 29.38 -7.47 -0.49
CA VAL A 77 28.99 -7.40 -1.90
C VAL A 77 29.37 -6.04 -2.48
N LYS A 78 30.04 -6.04 -3.64
CA LYS A 78 30.42 -4.83 -4.37
C LYS A 78 29.31 -4.31 -5.28
N PHE A 79 28.63 -5.21 -5.99
CA PHE A 79 27.59 -4.86 -6.95
C PHE A 79 26.25 -5.52 -6.62
N VAL A 80 25.18 -4.73 -6.66
CA VAL A 80 23.80 -5.22 -6.54
C VAL A 80 22.94 -4.61 -7.65
N GLN A 81 21.81 -5.23 -7.96
CA GLN A 81 20.84 -4.63 -8.88
C GLN A 81 19.87 -3.73 -8.12
N CYS A 82 19.61 -2.52 -8.65
CA CYS A 82 18.61 -1.63 -8.10
C CYS A 82 17.22 -2.30 -8.11
N SER A 83 16.55 -2.33 -6.95
CA SER A 83 15.20 -2.90 -6.81
C SER A 83 14.12 -2.09 -7.54
N ASN A 84 14.39 -0.82 -7.87
CA ASN A 84 13.45 0.07 -8.56
C ASN A 84 13.59 0.00 -10.10
N CYS A 85 14.80 0.18 -10.64
CA CYS A 85 15.03 0.25 -12.10
C CYS A 85 15.83 -0.92 -12.69
N GLY A 86 16.36 -1.84 -11.87
CA GLY A 86 17.18 -2.97 -12.32
C GLY A 86 18.62 -2.65 -12.70
N ALA A 87 19.01 -1.37 -12.77
CA ALA A 87 20.37 -0.97 -13.13
C ALA A 87 21.42 -1.46 -12.09
N PRO A 88 22.66 -1.75 -12.53
CA PRO A 88 23.73 -2.12 -11.62
C PRO A 88 24.08 -0.96 -10.68
N LEU A 89 24.26 -1.28 -9.41
CA LEU A 89 24.62 -0.36 -8.34
C LEU A 89 25.97 -0.79 -7.74
N ASP A 90 26.93 0.13 -7.71
CA ASP A 90 28.20 -0.07 -7.01
C ASP A 90 28.09 0.40 -5.57
N LEU A 91 28.00 -0.54 -4.63
CA LEU A 91 27.89 -0.25 -3.21
C LEU A 91 29.15 0.37 -2.64
N ALA A 92 30.32 0.18 -3.26
CA ALA A 92 31.57 0.75 -2.75
C ALA A 92 31.48 2.29 -2.76
N HIS A 93 30.96 2.87 -3.83
CA HIS A 93 30.98 4.32 -4.09
C HIS A 93 29.62 5.00 -3.94
N ASP A 94 28.51 4.26 -4.04
CA ASP A 94 27.17 4.85 -4.10
C ASP A 94 26.35 4.59 -2.83
N SER A 95 25.56 5.59 -2.43
CA SER A 95 24.52 5.49 -1.39
C SER A 95 23.09 5.43 -1.97
N ALA A 96 22.96 5.69 -3.28
CA ALA A 96 21.71 5.64 -4.04
C ALA A 96 21.98 5.29 -5.50
N CYS A 97 20.97 4.81 -6.22
CA CYS A 97 21.08 4.48 -7.63
C CYS A 97 21.32 5.73 -8.49
N ARG A 98 22.44 5.77 -9.22
CA ARG A 98 22.77 6.86 -10.15
C ARG A 98 21.80 7.03 -11.32
N TYR A 99 21.06 5.97 -11.67
CA TYR A 99 20.15 5.97 -12.81
C TYR A 99 18.76 6.52 -12.48
N CYS A 100 18.20 6.11 -11.34
CA CYS A 100 16.83 6.49 -10.96
C CYS A 100 16.74 7.27 -9.65
N GLY A 101 17.86 7.52 -8.96
CA GLY A 101 17.90 8.21 -7.66
C GLY A 101 17.37 7.39 -6.48
N SER A 102 16.92 6.15 -6.69
CA SER A 102 16.36 5.33 -5.62
C SER A 102 17.39 5.05 -4.52
N PRO A 103 17.04 5.20 -3.23
CA PRO A 103 17.91 4.82 -2.13
C PRO A 103 18.17 3.31 -2.12
N ILE A 104 19.25 2.91 -1.46
CA ILE A 104 19.50 1.50 -1.14
C ILE A 104 18.51 1.10 -0.05
N SER A 105 17.71 0.07 -0.32
CA SER A 105 16.66 -0.35 0.60
C SER A 105 16.65 -1.86 0.77
N ILE A 106 16.32 -2.30 1.98
CA ILE A 106 16.23 -3.71 2.37
C ILE A 106 14.78 -4.05 2.70
N LEU A 107 14.37 -5.29 2.42
CA LEU A 107 13.12 -5.84 2.93
C LEU A 107 13.23 -5.93 4.46
N ASP A 108 12.30 -5.33 5.17
CA ASP A 108 12.28 -5.35 6.63
C ASP A 108 11.48 -6.58 7.10
N PRO A 109 12.13 -7.65 7.59
CA PRO A 109 11.45 -8.88 7.96
C PRO A 109 10.49 -8.68 9.14
N ASP A 110 10.81 -7.77 10.06
CA ASP A 110 9.99 -7.49 11.23
C ASP A 110 8.72 -6.74 10.82
N ALA A 111 8.84 -5.78 9.90
CA ALA A 111 7.70 -5.09 9.32
C ALA A 111 6.77 -6.06 8.59
N VAL A 112 7.32 -6.97 7.76
CA VAL A 112 6.53 -8.00 7.08
C VAL A 112 5.83 -8.91 8.07
N ALA A 113 6.54 -9.43 9.08
CA ALA A 113 5.96 -10.31 10.09
C ALA A 113 4.82 -9.62 10.86
N LYS A 114 5.02 -8.36 11.25
CA LYS A 114 4.00 -7.55 11.91
C LYS A 114 2.75 -7.38 11.05
N THR A 115 2.91 -7.05 9.77
CA THR A 115 1.77 -6.90 8.85
C THR A 115 1.03 -8.23 8.65
N VAL A 116 1.75 -9.34 8.47
CA VAL A 116 1.12 -10.67 8.36
C VAL A 116 0.31 -11.01 9.60
N ALA A 117 0.85 -10.74 10.80
CA ALA A 117 0.12 -10.95 12.05
C ALA A 117 -1.15 -10.09 12.15
N GLN A 118 -1.06 -8.81 11.77
CA GLN A 118 -2.22 -7.89 11.76
C GLN A 118 -3.29 -8.33 10.77
N LEU A 119 -2.90 -8.75 9.56
CA LEU A 119 -3.83 -9.27 8.56
C LEU A 119 -4.49 -10.57 9.04
N GLY A 120 -3.73 -11.46 9.70
CA GLY A 120 -4.27 -12.68 10.31
C GLY A 120 -5.31 -12.38 11.39
N GLN A 121 -5.04 -11.39 12.25
CA GLN A 121 -6.01 -10.93 13.26
C GLN A 121 -7.25 -10.30 12.63
N ALA A 122 -7.09 -9.47 11.60
CA ALA A 122 -8.21 -8.87 10.88
C ALA A 122 -9.08 -9.94 10.19
N GLN A 123 -8.45 -10.94 9.56
CA GLN A 123 -9.15 -12.08 8.96
C GLN A 123 -9.90 -12.91 10.01
N ALA A 124 -9.29 -13.16 11.18
CA ALA A 124 -9.96 -13.85 12.27
C ALA A 124 -11.22 -13.09 12.72
N ARG A 125 -11.14 -11.76 12.85
CA ARG A 125 -12.32 -10.91 13.19
C ARG A 125 -13.42 -10.96 12.13
N LEU A 126 -13.07 -11.01 10.85
CA LEU A 126 -14.04 -11.15 9.77
C LEU A 126 -14.68 -12.53 9.74
N ASN A 127 -13.95 -13.57 10.12
CA ASN A 127 -14.47 -14.95 10.17
C ASN A 127 -15.22 -15.27 11.46
N THR A 128 -15.06 -14.47 12.52
CA THR A 128 -15.95 -14.48 13.69
C THR A 128 -17.20 -13.65 13.40
N VAL A 129 -17.96 -14.05 12.39
CA VAL A 129 -19.34 -13.56 12.25
C VAL A 129 -20.18 -14.36 13.23
N ASP A 130 -20.74 -13.68 14.22
CA ASP A 130 -21.76 -14.23 15.10
C ASP A 130 -23.03 -14.46 14.26
N VAL A 131 -23.21 -15.71 13.82
CA VAL A 131 -24.28 -16.10 12.89
C VAL A 131 -25.65 -15.84 13.50
N ASP A 132 -25.76 -15.94 14.83
CA ASP A 132 -27.01 -15.70 15.55
C ASP A 132 -27.34 -14.20 15.57
N LYS A 133 -26.36 -13.33 15.83
CA LYS A 133 -26.56 -11.87 15.71
C LYS A 133 -26.84 -11.42 14.28
N LEU A 134 -26.22 -12.07 13.29
CA LEU A 134 -26.49 -11.78 11.88
C LEU A 134 -27.92 -12.22 11.49
N ALA A 135 -28.36 -13.39 11.97
CA ALA A 135 -29.72 -13.89 11.75
C ALA A 135 -30.77 -12.96 12.39
N ASP A 136 -30.55 -12.52 13.63
CA ASP A 136 -31.42 -11.56 14.31
C ASP A 136 -31.50 -10.23 13.54
N ALA A 137 -30.37 -9.70 13.05
CA ALA A 137 -30.35 -8.47 12.27
C ALA A 137 -31.09 -8.58 10.93
N LEU A 138 -31.08 -9.77 10.30
CA LEU A 138 -31.80 -10.04 9.04
C LEU A 138 -33.30 -10.31 9.25
N MET A 139 -33.66 -10.91 10.39
CA MET A 139 -35.04 -11.25 10.75
C MET A 139 -35.79 -10.08 11.40
N THR A 140 -35.08 -9.06 11.90
CA THR A 140 -35.71 -7.88 12.50
C THR A 140 -36.32 -7.02 11.39
N PRO A 141 -37.66 -6.87 11.33
CA PRO A 141 -38.28 -6.00 10.35
C PRO A 141 -37.87 -4.55 10.61
N ALA A 142 -37.59 -3.81 9.54
CA ALA A 142 -37.31 -2.37 9.65
C ALA A 142 -38.47 -1.68 10.39
N PRO A 143 -38.19 -0.77 11.34
CA PRO A 143 -39.23 -0.08 12.07
C PRO A 143 -40.18 0.63 11.11
N ALA A 144 -41.49 0.54 11.39
CA ALA A 144 -42.58 1.00 10.51
C ALA A 144 -42.57 2.52 10.22
N ASP A 145 -41.67 3.28 10.83
CA ASP A 145 -41.61 4.74 10.73
C ASP A 145 -40.67 5.23 9.60
N ALA A 146 -40.11 4.32 8.79
CA ALA A 146 -39.23 4.65 7.67
C ALA A 146 -39.97 5.14 6.40
N MET A 147 -41.23 5.55 6.49
CA MET A 147 -41.94 6.28 5.43
C MET A 147 -42.13 7.75 5.83
N SER A 148 -41.02 8.46 6.09
CA SER A 148 -41.02 9.92 6.12
C SER A 148 -40.49 10.44 4.78
N PRO A 149 -41.26 11.24 4.02
CA PRO A 149 -40.82 11.76 2.74
C PRO A 149 -39.79 12.87 2.98
N TYR A 150 -38.52 12.47 3.03
CA TYR A 150 -37.33 13.26 2.68
C TYR A 150 -37.03 14.54 3.49
N ARG A 151 -35.98 14.48 4.33
CA ARG A 151 -34.97 15.54 4.43
C ARG A 151 -33.56 14.95 4.58
N ILE A 152 -32.67 15.30 3.66
CA ILE A 152 -31.31 14.80 3.42
C ILE A 152 -30.31 15.14 4.56
N GLY A 153 -30.76 15.76 5.66
CA GLY A 153 -29.89 16.28 6.72
C GLY A 153 -29.46 15.25 7.77
N ASP A 154 -30.24 14.18 7.97
CA ASP A 154 -30.09 13.35 9.18
C ASP A 154 -29.44 11.98 8.97
N LEU A 155 -29.10 11.60 7.73
CA LEU A 155 -28.43 10.31 7.44
C LEU A 155 -27.04 10.20 8.08
N VAL A 156 -26.33 11.32 8.25
CA VAL A 156 -25.00 11.33 8.87
C VAL A 156 -25.11 11.21 10.39
N MET A 157 -26.08 11.87 11.01
CA MET A 157 -26.26 11.85 12.46
C MET A 157 -26.94 10.56 12.95
N GLY A 158 -27.89 10.01 12.19
CA GLY A 158 -28.49 8.70 12.48
C GLY A 158 -27.51 7.54 12.28
N GLY A 159 -26.71 7.57 11.22
CA GLY A 159 -25.69 6.56 10.96
C GLY A 159 -24.58 6.54 12.03
N LEU A 160 -24.11 7.72 12.47
CA LEU A 160 -23.14 7.83 13.55
C LEU A 160 -23.71 7.38 14.90
N ALA A 161 -24.98 7.65 15.20
CA ALA A 161 -25.62 7.19 16.43
C ALA A 161 -25.74 5.65 16.51
N VAL A 162 -26.09 5.00 15.39
CA VAL A 162 -26.16 3.53 15.31
C VAL A 162 -24.77 2.90 15.45
N VAL A 163 -23.75 3.46 14.79
CA VAL A 163 -22.36 2.99 14.91
C VAL A 163 -21.79 3.23 16.30
N ALA A 164 -22.12 4.36 16.95
CA ALA A 164 -21.70 4.66 18.31
C ALA A 164 -22.34 3.72 19.35
N ALA A 165 -23.61 3.34 19.15
CA ALA A 165 -24.29 2.38 20.03
C ALA A 165 -23.72 0.95 19.89
N LEU A 166 -23.18 0.60 18.72
CA LEU A 166 -22.53 -0.70 18.46
C LEU A 166 -21.08 -0.78 18.96
N LEU A 167 -20.43 0.33 19.29
CA LEU A 167 -19.02 0.38 19.72
C LEU A 167 -18.82 0.51 21.24
N VAL A 168 -19.88 0.67 22.05
CA VAL A 168 -19.78 0.90 23.51
C VAL A 168 -20.47 -0.20 24.34
N ARG A 169 -20.53 -1.45 23.86
CA ARG A 169 -20.95 -2.58 24.70
C ARG A 169 -20.13 -3.84 24.48
#